data_AF-A0A1F5KCP6-F1
#
_entry.id   AF-A0A1F5KCP6-F1
#
_cell.length_a   1.000
_cell.length_b   1.000
_cell.length_c   1.000
_cell.angle_alpha   90.00
_cell.angle_beta   90.00
_cell.angle_gamma   90.00
#
_symmetry.space_group_name_H-M   'P 1'
#
loop_
_entity.id
_entity.type
_entity.pdbx_description
1 polymer ?
#
loop_
_entity_poly.entity_id
_entity_poly.type
_entity_poly.pdbx_seq_one_letter_code
_entity_poly.pdbx_strand_id
1 'polypeptide(L)' 'MDKKTLKEKLEFWKKQESQLVKRFDELMLLRGEAAREGDLKENAGYELRTEEAQVASAQIANARKTIKKLEEELG' A
#
# COMPACT_ATOMS: atom_id res chain seq x y z
N MET A 1 -11.12 22.41 -10.92
CA MET A 1 -9.93 21.75 -11.50
C MET A 1 -10.35 21.28 -12.89
N ASP A 2 -9.56 21.54 -13.92
CA ASP A 2 -9.89 21.08 -15.28
C ASP A 2 -9.77 19.54 -15.38
N LYS A 3 -10.53 18.95 -16.32
CA LYS A 3 -10.58 17.49 -16.53
C LYS A 3 -9.21 16.88 -16.84
N LYS A 4 -8.30 17.65 -17.45
CA LYS A 4 -6.95 17.19 -17.77
C LYS A 4 -6.14 17.00 -16.49
N THR A 5 -6.11 18.03 -15.64
CA THR A 5 -5.41 17.97 -14.34
C THR A 5 -5.98 16.89 -13.42
N LEU A 6 -7.30 16.67 -13.42
CA LEU A 6 -7.91 15.56 -12.67
C LEU A 6 -7.47 14.18 -13.16
N LYS A 7 -7.36 13.97 -14.49
CA LYS A 7 -6.85 12.72 -15.07
C LYS A 7 -5.38 12.48 -14.74
N GLU A 8 -4.53 13.50 -14.86
CA GLU A 8 -3.11 13.39 -14.49
C GLU A 8 -2.95 13.03 -13.00
N LYS A 9 -3.75 13.65 -12.14
CA LYS A 9 -3.78 13.32 -10.70
C LYS A 9 -4.28 11.90 -10.44
N LEU A 10 -5.30 11.44 -11.17
CA LEU A 10 -5.80 10.07 -11.08
C LEU A 10 -4.71 9.04 -11.48
N GLU A 11 -4.01 9.28 -12.59
CA GLU A 11 -2.92 8.41 -13.03
C GLU A 11 -1.77 8.37 -12.02
N PHE A 12 -1.42 9.52 -11.43
CA PHE A 12 -0.44 9.59 -10.35
C PHE A 12 -0.84 8.70 -9.17
N TRP A 13 -2.08 8.85 -8.67
CA TRP A 13 -2.54 8.07 -7.52
C TRP A 13 -2.66 6.58 -7.83
N LYS A 14 -3.08 6.19 -9.04
CA LYS A 14 -3.07 4.79 -9.48
C LYS A 14 -1.66 4.21 -9.52
N LYS A 15 -0.67 4.98 -9.98
CA LYS A 15 0.74 4.57 -9.96
C LYS A 15 1.27 4.43 -8.53
N GLN A 16 0.94 5.36 -7.63
CA GLN A 16 1.30 5.29 -6.22
C GLN A 16 0.66 4.06 -5.53
N GLU A 17 -0.63 3.81 -5.78
CA GLU A 17 -1.31 2.61 -5.28
C GLU A 17 -0.59 1.33 -5.73
N SER A 18 -0.25 1.22 -7.02
CA SER A 18 0.45 0.04 -7.54
C SER A 18 1.81 -0.19 -6.85
N GLN A 19 2.56 0.88 -6.58
CA GLN A 19 3.84 0.79 -5.88
C GLN A 19 3.64 0.36 -4.42
N LEU A 20 2.63 0.91 -3.73
CA LEU A 20 2.30 0.53 -2.36
C LEU A 20 1.87 -0.93 -2.25
N VAL A 21 1.08 -1.43 -3.21
CA VAL A 21 0.66 -2.84 -3.26
C VAL A 21 1.88 -3.75 -3.43
N LYS A 22 2.79 -3.44 -4.36
CA LYS A 22 4.04 -4.22 -4.52
C LYS A 22 4.86 -4.26 -3.25
N ARG A 23 5.01 -3.11 -2.57
CA ARG A 23 5.73 -3.03 -1.30
C ARG A 23 5.06 -3.85 -0.20
N PHE A 24 3.74 -3.81 -0.11
CA PHE A 24 2.97 -4.62 0.83
C PHE A 24 3.17 -6.11 0.58
N ASP A 25 3.12 -6.55 -0.68
CA ASP A 25 3.33 -7.94 -1.07
C ASP A 25 4.75 -8.41 -0.70
N GLU A 26 5.78 -7.60 -0.96
CA GLU A 26 7.17 -7.85 -0.54
C GLU A 26 7.29 -8.01 0.98
N LEU A 27 6.68 -7.11 1.76
CA LEU A 27 6.69 -7.17 3.22
C LEU A 27 5.99 -8.42 3.74
N MET A 28 4.89 -8.83 3.12
CA MET A 28 4.15 -10.04 3.48
C MET A 28 4.93 -11.31 3.15
N LEU A 29 5.66 -11.33 2.03
CA LEU A 29 6.57 -12.43 1.68
C LEU A 29 7.69 -12.55 2.72
N LEU A 30 8.39 -11.46 3.01
CA LEU A 30 9.48 -11.42 4.00
C LEU A 30 8.99 -11.78 5.41
N ARG A 31 7.77 -11.35 5.77
CA ARG A 31 7.12 -11.76 7.02
C ARG A 31 6.85 -13.27 7.05
N GLY A 32 6.39 -13.83 5.93
CA GLY A 32 6.18 -15.27 5.79
C GLY A 32 7.48 -16.08 5.87
N GLU A 33 8.59 -15.55 5.35
CA GLU A 33 9.92 -16.14 5.48
C GLU A 33 10.42 -16.11 6.93
N ALA A 34 10.36 -14.94 7.58
CA ALA A 34 10.70 -14.79 9.00
C ALA A 34 9.85 -15.70 9.90
N ALA A 35 8.59 -15.96 9.52
CA ALA A 35 7.72 -16.89 10.22
C ALA A 35 8.14 -18.36 10.12
N ARG A 36 8.83 -18.74 9.06
CA ARG A 36 9.34 -20.11 8.88
C ARG A 36 10.65 -20.34 9.62
N GLU A 37 11.43 -19.30 9.90
CA GLU A 37 12.74 -19.42 10.57
C GLU A 37 12.66 -19.72 12.08
N GLY A 38 11.49 -19.55 12.71
CA GLY A 38 11.25 -19.95 14.11
C GLY A 38 11.33 -18.79 15.13
N ASP A 39 10.58 -18.98 16.21
CA ASP A 39 10.16 -18.04 17.26
C ASP A 39 9.72 -16.62 16.83
N LEU A 40 8.47 -16.56 16.36
CA LEU A 40 7.80 -15.35 15.88
C LEU A 40 7.69 -14.21 16.90
N LYS A 41 7.71 -14.53 18.19
CA LYS A 41 7.49 -13.57 19.27
C LYS A 41 8.76 -12.83 19.69
N GLU A 42 9.93 -13.41 19.44
CA GLU A 42 11.22 -12.77 19.76
C GLU A 42 11.92 -12.24 18.51
N ASN A 43 11.41 -12.57 17.32
CA ASN A 43 11.94 -12.07 16.06
C ASN A 43 11.48 -10.62 15.83
N ALA A 44 12.29 -9.66 16.28
CA ALA A 44 12.11 -8.23 16.01
C ALA A 44 11.91 -7.93 14.50
N GLY A 45 12.45 -8.78 13.63
CA GLY A 45 12.24 -8.70 12.20
C GLY A 45 10.83 -9.07 11.75
N TYR A 46 10.11 -9.93 12.47
CA TYR A 46 8.72 -10.28 12.17
C TYR A 46 7.74 -9.20 12.65
N GLU A 47 7.95 -8.65 13.85
CA GLU A 47 7.12 -7.56 14.38
C GLU A 47 7.27 -6.28 13.52
N LEU A 48 8.49 -5.85 13.23
CA LEU A 48 8.74 -4.67 12.40
C LEU A 48 8.09 -4.81 11.01
N ARG A 49 8.24 -5.97 10.36
CA ARG A 49 7.62 -6.23 9.05
C ARG A 49 6.10 -6.26 9.11
N THR A 50 5.54 -6.70 10.24
CA THR A 50 4.09 -6.68 10.47
C THR A 50 3.58 -5.24 10.62
N GLU A 51 4.29 -4.39 11.35
CA GLU A 51 3.97 -2.97 11.48
C GLU A 51 4.09 -2.24 10.14
N GLU A 52 5.18 -2.46 9.39
CA GLU A 52 5.35 -1.89 8.05
C GLU A 52 4.22 -2.33 7.10
N ALA A 53 3.81 -3.60 7.14
CA ALA A 53 2.71 -4.10 6.32
C ALA A 53 1.38 -3.43 6.71
N GLN A 54 1.11 -3.21 8.00
CA GLN A 54 -0.09 -2.49 8.46
C GLN A 54 -0.10 -1.04 7.97
N VAL A 55 1.04 -0.34 8.05
CA VAL A 55 1.19 1.02 7.56
C VAL A 55 0.95 1.08 6.04
N ALA A 56 1.58 0.17 5.28
CA ALA A 56 1.40 0.08 3.84
C ALA A 56 -0.07 -0.20 3.47
N SER A 57 -0.75 -1.10 4.19
CA SER A 57 -2.18 -1.37 4.00
C SER A 57 -3.06 -0.14 4.24
N ALA A 58 -2.77 0.64 5.28
CA ALA A 58 -3.49 1.89 5.56
C ALA A 58 -3.26 2.94 4.46
N GLN A 59 -2.04 3.05 3.95
CA GLN A 59 -1.70 3.93 2.83
C GLN A 59 -2.41 3.53 1.54
N ILE A 60 -2.50 2.22 1.23
CA ILE A 60 -3.26 1.69 0.08
C ILE A 60 -4.73 2.07 0.21
N ALA A 61 -5.33 1.88 1.39
CA ALA A 61 -6.73 2.22 1.62
C ALA A 61 -7.00 3.73 1.40
N ASN A 62 -6.08 4.59 1.83
CA ASN A 62 -6.18 6.03 1.60
C ASN A 62 -5.99 6.41 0.13
N ALA A 63 -5.04 5.78 -0.57
CA ALA A 63 -4.85 5.98 -2.02
C ALA A 63 -6.11 5.60 -2.79
N ARG A 64 -6.73 4.45 -2.48
CA ARG A 64 -8.00 4.01 -3.08
C ARG A 64 -9.15 4.97 -2.83
N LYS A 65 -9.26 5.52 -1.61
CA LYS A 65 -10.27 6.56 -1.30
C LYS A 65 -10.08 7.80 -2.17
N THR A 66 -8.85 8.23 -2.37
CA THR A 66 -8.52 9.39 -3.22
C THR A 66 -8.82 9.10 -4.68
N ILE A 67 -8.44 7.92 -5.19
CA ILE A 67 -8.74 7.46 -6.56
C ILE A 67 -10.25 7.50 -6.79
N LYS A 68 -11.04 6.91 -5.88
CA LYS A 68 -12.50 6.89 -6.00
C LYS A 68 -13.09 8.30 -6.08
N LYS A 69 -12.66 9.21 -5.21
CA LYS A 69 -13.10 10.62 -5.25
C LYS A 69 -12.77 11.28 -6.58
N LEU A 70 -11.56 11.07 -7.10
CA LEU A 70 -11.14 11.61 -8.39
C LEU A 70 -11.94 11.02 -9.57
N GLU A 71 -12.32 9.74 -9.50
CA GLU A 71 -13.20 9.11 -10.47
C GLU A 71 -14.63 9.67 -10.41
N GLU A 72 -15.15 9.93 -9.20
CA GLU A 72 -16.44 10.60 -8.99
C GLU A 72 -16.44 12.05 -9.50
N GLU A 73 -15.32 12.78 -9.37
CA GLU A 73 -15.18 14.15 -9.91
C GLU A 73 -15.00 14.21 -11.43
N LEU A 74 -14.58 13.10 -12.06
CA LEU A 74 -14.37 13.01 -13.52
C LEU A 74 -15.61 12.54 -14.29
N GLY A 75 -16.50 11.78 -13.63
CA GLY A 75 -17.80 11.35 -14.16
C GLY A 75 -18.76 12.51 -14.35
#